data_AF-A0A939DLM0-F1
#
_entry.id   AF-A0A939DLM0-F1
#
_cell.length_a   1.000
_cell.length_b   1.000
_cell.length_c   1.000
_cell.angle_alpha   90.00
_cell.angle_beta   90.00
_cell.angle_gamma   90.00
#
_symmetry.space_group_name_H-M   'P 1'
#
loop_
_entity.id
_entity.type
_entity.pdbx_description
1 polymer ?
#
loop_
_entity_poly.entity_id
_entity_poly.type
_entity_poly.pdbx_seq_one_letter_code
_entity_poly.pdbx_strand_id
1 'polypeptide(L)'
;MSAVIENFVVHQLRINQEQELVLIPRKGCFDISVQIEELALQLHHSYNAKLGKGVGGLDDAEHPQFAGLLSALIQEGGDFHAFSVQSAELLKKTLMDFATLETGFVIFSRYQFLATDYLLMAVVNTKEHVEINQDLELNYSDHLDLARMQLAARVDLTEMRVNADKQRYVSFIKGRAGRKVSDFFLSFLGCNELVDIKQQNKQLVASVDEYLAAEQLDPQEKQQSRQAVADYYKEKLDSGEDISVRELSGRLPAEESRTFYDFVKAEQTDSPLEDAFQADRASLKGLSKFSGQGGGVTLSFDRSLYGDRIRYDAGSDTLVIRGIPPNLRDQLLKDNKSD
;
A
#
# COMPACT_ATOMS: atom_id res chain seq x y z
N MET A 1 -6.55 20.88 7.41
CA MET A 1 -7.18 20.30 8.63
C MET A 1 -6.06 19.99 9.60
N SER A 2 -6.21 20.31 10.89
CA SER A 2 -5.15 20.13 11.90
C SER A 2 -5.32 18.80 12.64
N ALA A 3 -4.21 18.15 12.99
CA ALA A 3 -4.18 17.03 13.93
C ALA A 3 -4.05 17.57 15.37
N VAL A 4 -4.65 16.90 16.34
CA VAL A 4 -4.44 17.18 17.77
C VAL A 4 -3.46 16.14 18.30
N ILE A 5 -2.25 16.57 18.68
CA ILE A 5 -1.20 15.65 19.14
C ILE A 5 -1.35 15.42 20.63
N GLU A 6 -1.57 14.19 21.05
CA GLU A 6 -1.68 13.81 22.46
C GLU A 6 -0.31 13.50 23.05
N ASN A 7 0.50 12.71 22.34
CA ASN A 7 1.84 12.35 22.76
C ASN A 7 2.79 12.22 21.57
N PHE A 8 4.04 12.63 21.79
CA PHE A 8 5.10 12.51 20.79
C PHE A 8 6.44 12.19 21.45
N VAL A 9 7.17 11.22 20.92
CA VAL A 9 8.51 10.86 21.40
C VAL A 9 9.37 10.31 20.27
N VAL A 10 10.68 10.56 20.39
CA VAL A 10 11.70 10.09 19.46
C VAL A 10 12.79 9.39 20.25
N HIS A 11 13.10 8.15 19.88
CA HIS A 11 14.26 7.39 20.33
C HIS A 11 15.26 7.25 19.17
N GLN A 12 16.46 6.76 19.45
CA GLN A 12 17.47 6.56 18.42
C GLN A 12 17.99 5.13 18.42
N LEU A 13 18.00 4.49 17.26
CA LEU A 13 18.74 3.25 16.99
C LEU A 13 20.06 3.63 16.32
N ARG A 14 21.19 3.20 16.89
CA ARG A 14 22.51 3.44 16.29
C ARG A 14 23.46 2.29 16.56
N ILE A 15 24.56 2.27 15.82
CA ILE A 15 25.67 1.35 16.09
C ILE A 15 26.61 2.00 17.10
N ASN A 16 26.95 1.26 18.16
CA ASN A 16 27.93 1.70 19.15
C ASN A 16 29.38 1.45 18.67
N GLN A 17 30.37 1.75 19.51
CA GLN A 17 31.78 1.53 19.18
C GLN A 17 32.15 0.03 19.06
N GLU A 18 31.36 -0.85 19.65
CA GLU A 18 31.52 -2.31 19.63
C GLU A 18 30.82 -2.97 18.43
N GLN A 19 30.33 -2.17 17.48
CA GLN A 19 29.56 -2.61 16.31
C GLN A 19 28.21 -3.27 16.62
N GLU A 20 27.64 -2.96 17.78
CA GLU A 20 26.34 -3.48 18.20
C GLU A 20 25.22 -2.46 17.96
N LEU A 21 24.04 -2.95 17.58
CA LEU A 21 22.83 -2.15 17.50
C LEU A 21 22.32 -1.84 18.91
N VAL A 22 22.31 -0.55 19.27
CA VAL A 22 21.83 -0.07 20.56
C VAL A 22 20.64 0.88 20.41
N LEU A 23 19.70 0.79 21.36
CA LEU A 23 18.62 1.76 21.51
C LEU A 23 19.04 2.84 22.51
N ILE A 24 18.77 4.09 22.16
CA ILE A 24 18.94 5.25 23.02
C ILE A 24 17.57 5.87 23.23
N PRO A 25 16.91 5.58 24.37
CA PRO A 25 15.64 6.17 24.66
C PRO A 25 15.82 7.64 25.10
N ARG A 26 15.03 8.55 24.52
CA ARG A 26 14.79 9.86 25.15
C ARG A 26 14.20 9.67 26.55
N LYS A 27 14.53 10.57 27.48
CA LYS A 27 14.14 10.48 28.90
C LYS A 27 12.64 10.68 29.19
N GLY A 28 11.86 11.15 28.23
CA GLY A 28 10.43 11.41 28.39
C GLY A 28 9.77 11.76 27.04
N CYS A 29 8.50 12.14 27.06
CA CYS A 29 7.79 12.69 25.90
C CYS A 29 8.19 14.15 25.64
N PHE A 30 8.01 14.61 24.41
CA PHE A 30 8.10 16.04 24.10
C PHE A 30 6.88 16.77 24.67
N ASP A 31 7.08 17.99 25.16
CA ASP A 31 5.97 18.93 25.33
C ASP A 31 5.41 19.28 23.96
N ILE A 32 4.09 19.33 23.85
CA ILE A 32 3.42 19.61 22.57
C ILE A 32 3.57 21.10 22.26
N SER A 33 4.56 21.41 21.43
CA SER A 33 4.78 22.74 20.86
C SER A 33 4.30 22.81 19.41
N VAL A 34 4.19 24.02 18.86
CA VAL A 34 3.83 24.24 17.45
C VAL A 34 4.75 23.44 16.50
N GLN A 35 6.05 23.37 16.80
CA GLN A 35 7.01 22.62 15.98
C GLN A 35 6.76 21.10 16.02
N ILE A 36 6.31 20.56 17.17
CA ILE A 36 5.95 19.15 17.31
C ILE A 36 4.65 18.85 16.56
N GLU A 37 3.67 19.76 16.64
CA GLU A 37 2.43 19.65 15.86
C GLU A 37 2.69 19.67 14.35
N GLU A 38 3.54 20.59 13.89
CA GLU A 38 3.95 20.68 12.48
C GLU A 38 4.66 19.40 12.01
N LEU A 39 5.62 18.89 12.78
CA LEU A 39 6.34 17.65 12.44
C LEU A 39 5.41 16.44 12.41
N ALA A 40 4.53 16.29 13.41
CA ALA A 40 3.57 15.20 13.45
C ALA A 40 2.57 15.27 12.27
N LEU A 41 2.16 16.47 11.88
CA LEU A 41 1.31 16.68 10.71
C LEU A 41 2.06 16.36 9.40
N GLN A 42 3.33 16.75 9.28
CA GLN A 42 4.17 16.36 8.13
C GLN A 42 4.36 14.85 8.03
N LEU A 43 4.55 14.16 9.16
CA LEU A 43 4.60 12.70 9.25
C LEU A 43 3.29 12.06 8.79
N HIS A 44 2.15 12.57 9.27
CA HIS A 44 0.82 12.09 8.86
C HIS A 44 0.60 12.23 7.35
N HIS A 45 0.85 13.41 6.78
CA HIS A 45 0.73 13.63 5.34
C HIS A 45 1.73 12.76 4.54
N SER A 46 2.98 12.69 4.98
CA SER A 46 4.01 11.87 4.32
C SER A 46 3.65 10.39 4.33
N TYR A 47 3.06 9.89 5.42
CA TYR A 47 2.58 8.51 5.53
C TYR A 47 1.37 8.26 4.61
N ASN A 48 0.39 9.17 4.61
CA ASN A 48 -0.81 9.02 3.77
C ASN A 48 -0.49 9.04 2.28
N ALA A 49 0.49 9.83 1.85
CA ALA A 49 0.91 9.93 0.45
C ALA A 49 1.65 8.68 -0.08
N LYS A 50 2.03 7.72 0.79
CA LYS A 50 2.72 6.49 0.35
C LYS A 50 1.77 5.58 -0.42
N LEU A 51 2.15 5.24 -1.64
CA LEU A 51 1.50 4.23 -2.46
C LEU A 51 1.89 2.83 -2.00
N GLY A 52 0.95 1.87 -2.04
CA GLY A 52 1.22 0.47 -1.70
C GLY A 52 1.35 0.23 -0.19
N LYS A 53 0.33 0.60 0.58
CA LYS A 53 0.22 0.21 1.99
C LYS A 53 -0.40 -1.18 2.10
N GLY A 54 0.00 -1.94 3.11
CA GLY A 54 -0.69 -3.14 3.55
C GLY A 54 -1.67 -2.79 4.67
N VAL A 55 -2.69 -3.63 4.81
CA VAL A 55 -3.71 -3.51 5.85
C VAL A 55 -3.84 -4.86 6.55
N GLY A 56 -3.93 -4.81 7.87
CA GLY A 56 -3.96 -5.99 8.71
C GLY A 56 -4.39 -5.67 10.13
N GLY A 57 -4.27 -6.70 10.97
CA GLY A 57 -4.59 -6.66 12.39
C GLY A 57 -3.50 -7.35 13.19
N LEU A 58 -3.58 -7.22 14.51
CA LEU A 58 -2.59 -7.82 15.40
C LEU A 58 -2.94 -9.30 15.63
N ASP A 59 -1.95 -10.17 15.48
CA ASP A 59 -2.00 -11.57 15.82
C ASP A 59 -1.50 -11.79 17.24
N ASP A 60 -2.40 -11.52 18.18
CA ASP A 60 -2.13 -11.64 19.61
C ASP A 60 -1.89 -13.11 20.02
N ALA A 61 -2.28 -14.08 19.20
CA ALA A 61 -2.15 -15.50 19.50
C ALA A 61 -0.72 -16.00 19.22
N GLU A 62 -0.14 -15.62 18.09
CA GLU A 62 1.23 -16.01 17.72
C GLU A 62 2.28 -14.99 18.19
N HIS A 63 1.93 -13.70 18.24
CA HIS A 63 2.84 -12.58 18.50
C HIS A 63 2.30 -11.59 19.55
N PRO A 64 2.13 -12.02 20.82
CA PRO A 64 1.43 -11.24 21.85
C PRO A 64 2.19 -10.00 22.36
N GLN A 65 3.50 -9.87 22.06
CA GLN A 65 4.34 -8.90 22.77
C GLN A 65 3.92 -7.46 22.49
N PHE A 66 3.75 -7.08 21.22
CA PHE A 66 3.32 -5.73 20.86
C PHE A 66 1.86 -5.49 21.23
N ALA A 67 0.98 -6.45 20.97
CA ALA A 67 -0.43 -6.36 21.33
C ALA A 67 -0.65 -6.14 22.84
N GLY A 68 0.14 -6.81 23.69
CA GLY A 68 0.12 -6.59 25.14
C GLY A 68 0.58 -5.18 25.54
N LEU A 69 1.64 -4.67 24.91
CA LEU A 69 2.11 -3.30 25.14
C LEU A 69 1.05 -2.27 24.72
N LEU A 70 0.44 -2.46 23.55
CA LEU A 70 -0.60 -1.58 23.04
C LEU A 70 -1.85 -1.62 23.94
N SER A 71 -2.24 -2.82 24.39
CA SER A 71 -3.35 -3.01 25.32
C SER A 71 -3.13 -2.28 26.64
N ALA A 72 -1.91 -2.31 27.18
CA ALA A 72 -1.55 -1.56 28.38
C ALA A 72 -1.57 -0.02 28.15
N LEU A 73 -1.20 0.44 26.95
CA LEU A 73 -1.24 1.85 26.59
C LEU A 73 -2.68 2.40 26.51
N ILE A 74 -3.59 1.64 25.92
CA ILE A 74 -4.97 2.10 25.67
C ILE A 74 -5.87 2.02 26.92
N GLN A 75 -5.44 1.33 27.98
CA GLN A 75 -6.11 1.34 29.27
C GLN A 75 -6.02 2.74 29.93
N GLU A 76 -6.97 3.05 30.82
CA GLU A 76 -6.95 4.30 31.57
C GLU A 76 -5.64 4.43 32.38
N GLY A 77 -4.94 5.55 32.20
CA GLY A 77 -3.65 5.79 32.87
C GLY A 77 -2.44 5.11 32.22
N GLY A 78 -2.57 4.58 31.01
CA GLY A 78 -1.44 4.02 30.25
C GLY A 78 -0.29 5.01 30.09
N ASP A 79 0.94 4.57 30.36
CA ASP A 79 2.16 5.38 30.24
C ASP A 79 2.71 5.29 28.81
N PHE A 80 2.50 6.35 28.03
CA PHE A 80 2.97 6.44 26.65
C PHE A 80 4.50 6.35 26.51
N HIS A 81 5.25 6.91 27.46
CA HIS A 81 6.71 6.86 27.40
C HIS A 81 7.23 5.45 27.72
N ALA A 82 6.68 4.80 28.74
CA ALA A 82 7.02 3.42 29.05
C ALA A 82 6.66 2.47 27.89
N PHE A 83 5.51 2.69 27.25
CA PHE A 83 5.12 1.98 26.03
C PHE A 83 6.16 2.18 24.91
N SER A 84 6.53 3.42 24.60
CA SER A 84 7.40 3.72 23.47
C SER A 84 8.81 3.13 23.64
N VAL A 85 9.33 3.13 24.88
CA VAL A 85 10.62 2.50 25.19
C VAL A 85 10.55 0.98 25.03
N GLN A 86 9.52 0.33 25.58
CA GLN A 86 9.37 -1.13 25.49
C GLN A 86 9.13 -1.58 24.04
N SER A 87 8.31 -0.86 23.27
CA SER A 87 8.10 -1.13 21.86
C SER A 87 9.37 -0.92 21.04
N ALA A 88 10.18 0.10 21.34
CA ALA A 88 11.45 0.32 20.66
C ALA A 88 12.50 -0.77 20.99
N GLU A 89 12.51 -1.29 22.23
CA GLU A 89 13.33 -2.45 22.60
C GLU A 89 12.87 -3.73 21.89
N LEU A 90 11.56 -3.94 21.78
CA LEU A 90 11.00 -5.04 21.00
C LEU A 90 11.43 -4.92 19.52
N LEU A 91 11.32 -3.74 18.93
CA LEU A 91 11.79 -3.47 17.56
C LEU A 91 13.29 -3.78 17.40
N LYS A 92 14.14 -3.34 18.34
CA LYS A 92 15.59 -3.64 18.34
C LYS A 92 15.83 -5.15 18.36
N LYS A 93 15.12 -5.88 19.23
CA LYS A 93 15.22 -7.33 19.32
C LYS A 93 14.81 -8.00 18.00
N THR A 94 13.68 -7.61 17.42
CA THR A 94 13.22 -8.16 16.14
C THR A 94 14.20 -7.89 15.00
N LEU A 95 14.81 -6.70 14.95
CA LEU A 95 15.88 -6.40 13.98
C LEU A 95 17.06 -7.38 14.11
N MET A 96 17.49 -7.67 15.34
CA MET A 96 18.56 -8.64 15.61
C MET A 96 18.16 -10.07 15.21
N ASP A 97 16.94 -10.51 15.55
CA ASP A 97 16.43 -11.84 15.23
C ASP A 97 16.36 -12.08 13.71
N PHE A 98 16.04 -11.04 12.94
CA PHE A 98 16.02 -11.06 11.47
C PHE A 98 17.38 -10.76 10.82
N ALA A 99 18.45 -10.60 11.61
CA ALA A 99 19.78 -10.18 11.15
C ALA A 99 19.72 -8.94 10.24
N THR A 100 18.80 -8.02 10.53
CA THR A 100 18.55 -6.80 9.74
C THR A 100 19.18 -5.61 10.44
N LEU A 101 20.07 -4.91 9.74
CA LEU A 101 20.74 -3.73 10.26
C LEU A 101 19.99 -2.47 9.84
N GLU A 102 19.21 -1.91 10.74
CA GLU A 102 18.56 -0.61 10.55
C GLU A 102 18.91 0.34 11.70
N THR A 103 19.20 1.59 11.35
CA THR A 103 19.51 2.68 12.28
C THR A 103 18.60 3.86 11.98
N GLY A 104 18.61 4.87 12.85
CA GLY A 104 17.86 6.10 12.67
C GLY A 104 17.04 6.47 13.89
N PHE A 105 15.99 7.23 13.67
CA PHE A 105 15.10 7.76 14.70
C PHE A 105 13.80 6.98 14.72
N VAL A 106 13.47 6.39 15.88
CA VAL A 106 12.22 5.67 16.11
C VAL A 106 11.23 6.65 16.72
N ILE A 107 10.21 7.01 15.95
CA ILE A 107 9.20 8.00 16.29
C ILE A 107 7.90 7.29 16.67
N PHE A 108 7.33 7.67 17.82
CA PHE A 108 5.98 7.30 18.22
C PHE A 108 5.16 8.59 18.36
N SER A 109 3.98 8.62 17.74
CA SER A 109 3.06 9.75 17.81
C SER A 109 1.64 9.24 17.99
N ARG A 110 1.01 9.63 19.10
CA ARG A 110 -0.42 9.41 19.34
C ARG A 110 -1.16 10.73 19.11
N TYR A 111 -2.14 10.71 18.21
CA TYR A 111 -2.82 11.92 17.78
C TYR A 111 -4.22 11.63 17.28
N GLN A 112 -5.06 12.67 17.31
CA GLN A 112 -6.38 12.65 16.72
C GLN A 112 -6.38 13.40 15.39
N PHE A 113 -6.98 12.82 14.36
CA PHE A 113 -7.19 13.46 13.06
C PHE A 113 -8.60 13.14 12.58
N LEU A 114 -9.42 14.18 12.35
CA LEU A 114 -10.83 14.05 11.97
C LEU A 114 -11.65 13.13 12.91
N ALA A 115 -11.48 13.33 14.22
CA ALA A 115 -12.12 12.54 15.28
C ALA A 115 -11.71 11.05 15.34
N THR A 116 -10.69 10.64 14.59
CA THR A 116 -10.11 9.30 14.66
C THR A 116 -8.81 9.32 15.44
N ASP A 117 -8.68 8.38 16.38
CA ASP A 117 -7.51 8.23 17.24
C ASP A 117 -6.47 7.33 16.55
N TYR A 118 -5.26 7.84 16.37
CA TYR A 118 -4.18 7.12 15.70
C TYR A 118 -2.94 6.98 16.59
N LEU A 119 -2.26 5.84 16.44
CA LEU A 119 -0.89 5.65 16.86
C LEU A 119 -0.02 5.43 15.61
N LEU A 120 0.86 6.39 15.31
CA LEU A 120 1.87 6.25 14.26
C LEU A 120 3.22 5.84 14.87
N MET A 121 3.85 4.86 14.25
CA MET A 121 5.19 4.38 14.56
C MET A 121 6.02 4.42 13.28
N ALA A 122 7.20 5.02 13.33
CA ALA A 122 8.07 5.13 12.17
C ALA A 122 9.55 5.06 12.53
N VAL A 123 10.35 4.46 11.65
CA VAL A 123 11.80 4.60 11.66
C VAL A 123 12.20 5.52 10.53
N VAL A 124 12.81 6.65 10.87
CA VAL A 124 13.17 7.73 9.95
C VAL A 124 14.66 8.01 10.04
N ASN A 125 15.31 8.14 8.89
CA ASN A 125 16.71 8.53 8.79
C ASN A 125 16.86 10.02 8.49
N THR A 126 18.04 10.55 8.76
CA THR A 126 18.40 11.90 8.31
C THR A 126 18.97 11.87 6.90
N LYS A 127 18.89 13.03 6.26
CA LYS A 127 19.58 13.34 5.03
C LYS A 127 20.33 14.64 5.24
N GLU A 128 21.60 14.62 4.87
CA GLU A 128 22.46 15.80 4.88
C GLU A 128 22.01 16.77 3.78
N HIS A 129 21.90 18.05 4.15
CA HIS A 129 21.65 19.15 3.25
C HIS A 129 22.76 20.19 3.39
N VAL A 130 23.08 20.84 2.26
CA VAL A 130 23.93 22.02 2.28
C VAL A 130 23.04 23.22 2.52
N GLU A 131 23.32 23.95 3.60
CA GLU A 131 22.68 25.22 3.90
C GLU A 131 23.68 26.37 3.69
N ILE A 132 23.17 27.52 3.26
CA ILE A 132 23.94 28.76 3.20
C ILE A 132 23.49 29.60 4.40
N ASN A 133 24.40 29.86 5.32
CA ASN A 133 24.09 30.66 6.52
C ASN A 133 23.99 32.16 6.19
N GLN A 134 23.75 33.00 7.21
CA GLN A 134 23.61 34.45 7.04
C GLN A 134 24.90 35.13 6.55
N ASP A 135 26.06 34.51 6.77
CA ASP A 135 27.38 34.97 6.35
C ASP A 135 27.77 34.47 4.95
N LEU A 136 26.84 33.83 4.23
CA LEU A 136 27.05 33.20 2.92
C LEU A 136 28.06 32.04 2.93
N GLU A 137 28.28 31.42 4.08
CA GLU A 137 29.11 30.23 4.21
C GLU A 137 28.30 28.95 4.01
N LEU A 138 28.95 27.92 3.48
CA LEU A 138 28.37 26.59 3.30
C LEU A 138 28.49 25.79 4.58
N ASN A 139 27.35 25.42 5.15
CA ASN A 139 27.25 24.50 6.27
C ASN A 139 26.53 23.22 5.83
N TYR A 140 26.69 22.17 6.63
CA TYR A 140 25.95 20.92 6.49
C TYR A 140 25.02 20.76 7.68
N SER A 141 23.75 20.48 7.39
CA SER A 141 22.74 20.22 8.40
C SER A 141 21.98 18.93 8.08
N ASP A 142 21.76 18.12 9.12
CA ASP A 142 21.01 16.88 9.03
C ASP A 142 19.52 17.15 9.26
N HIS A 143 18.69 16.78 8.29
CA HIS A 143 17.24 16.89 8.38
C HIS A 143 16.57 15.51 8.32
N LEU A 144 15.46 15.33 9.04
CA LEU A 144 14.65 14.11 8.93
C LEU A 144 14.13 13.93 7.49
N ASP A 145 14.42 12.80 6.87
CA ASP A 145 13.98 12.47 5.51
C ASP A 145 12.64 11.73 5.52
N LEU A 146 11.57 12.47 5.77
CA LEU A 146 10.20 11.92 5.80
C LEU A 146 9.78 11.36 4.43
N ALA A 147 10.29 11.96 3.34
CA ALA A 147 10.02 11.50 1.99
C ALA A 147 10.57 10.09 1.73
N ARG A 148 11.68 9.71 2.36
CA ARG A 148 12.25 8.36 2.32
C ARG A 148 11.82 7.42 3.45
N MET A 149 10.90 7.84 4.32
CA MET A 149 10.29 6.95 5.32
C MET A 149 9.72 5.69 4.63
N GLN A 150 10.32 4.54 4.95
CA GLN A 150 9.97 3.21 4.40
C GLN A 150 9.47 2.25 5.47
N LEU A 151 9.82 2.50 6.74
CA LEU A 151 9.43 1.70 7.88
C LEU A 151 8.46 2.53 8.71
N ALA A 152 7.17 2.33 8.47
CA ALA A 152 6.14 2.96 9.29
C ALA A 152 4.86 2.14 9.28
N ALA A 153 4.19 2.13 10.43
CA ALA A 153 2.85 1.62 10.62
C ALA A 153 2.00 2.62 11.38
N ARG A 154 0.71 2.59 11.11
CA ARG A 154 -0.30 3.36 11.82
C ARG A 154 -1.40 2.42 12.29
N VAL A 155 -1.68 2.45 13.58
CA VAL A 155 -2.82 1.79 14.20
C VAL A 155 -3.95 2.81 14.31
N ASP A 156 -5.11 2.48 13.76
CA ASP A 156 -6.38 3.18 13.97
C ASP A 156 -7.00 2.64 15.27
N LEU A 157 -6.80 3.37 16.36
CA LEU A 157 -7.26 2.97 17.69
C LEU A 157 -8.79 3.05 17.82
N THR A 158 -9.43 3.88 16.99
CA THR A 158 -10.89 3.94 16.91
C THR A 158 -11.43 2.68 16.22
N GLU A 159 -10.92 2.31 15.05
CA GLU A 159 -11.35 1.12 14.31
C GLU A 159 -11.04 -0.16 15.10
N MET A 160 -9.87 -0.23 15.77
CA MET A 160 -9.52 -1.36 16.64
C MET A 160 -10.52 -1.55 17.78
N ARG A 161 -11.11 -0.47 18.30
CA ARG A 161 -12.08 -0.51 19.40
C ARG A 161 -13.50 -0.83 18.93
N VAL A 162 -13.86 -0.45 17.70
CA VAL A 162 -15.23 -0.61 17.16
C VAL A 162 -15.39 -1.90 16.36
N ASN A 163 -14.40 -2.28 15.56
CA ASN A 163 -14.45 -3.40 14.62
C ASN A 163 -13.19 -4.29 14.73
N ALA A 164 -12.78 -4.63 15.95
CA ALA A 164 -11.58 -5.45 16.22
C ALA A 164 -11.59 -6.79 15.47
N ASP A 165 -12.78 -7.40 15.32
CA ASP A 165 -13.04 -8.67 14.67
C ASP A 165 -12.69 -8.66 13.17
N LYS A 166 -12.80 -7.50 12.52
CA LYS A 166 -12.41 -7.34 11.11
C LYS A 166 -10.91 -7.33 10.91
N GLN A 167 -10.15 -7.06 11.97
CA GLN A 167 -8.69 -7.05 11.96
C GLN A 167 -8.10 -6.10 10.88
N ARG A 168 -8.74 -4.95 10.63
CA ARG A 168 -8.33 -3.97 9.58
C ARG A 168 -7.93 -2.61 10.13
N TYR A 169 -7.35 -2.60 11.32
CA TYR A 169 -7.02 -1.37 12.05
C TYR A 169 -5.52 -1.06 12.04
N VAL A 170 -4.66 -1.92 11.48
CA VAL A 170 -3.24 -1.63 11.27
C VAL A 170 -3.00 -1.40 9.78
N SER A 171 -2.38 -0.29 9.45
CA SER A 171 -1.84 -0.03 8.11
C SER A 171 -0.34 0.13 8.17
N PHE A 172 0.39 -0.28 7.15
CA PHE A 172 1.85 -0.20 7.11
C PHE A 172 2.37 0.05 5.69
N ILE A 173 3.54 0.68 5.57
CA ILE A 173 4.18 0.86 4.27
C ILE A 173 4.73 -0.50 3.83
N LYS A 174 4.26 -1.04 2.69
CA LYS A 174 4.93 -2.20 2.08
C LYS A 174 6.26 -1.71 1.53
N GLY A 175 7.34 -2.39 1.90
CA GLY A 175 8.65 -2.15 1.27
C GLY A 175 8.55 -2.29 -0.25
N ARG A 176 9.54 -1.77 -0.99
CA ARG A 176 9.60 -2.01 -2.45
C ARG A 176 9.66 -3.53 -2.68
N ALA A 177 8.93 -4.00 -3.70
CA ALA A 177 8.84 -5.41 -4.06
C ALA A 177 10.23 -6.08 -4.07
N GLY A 178 10.37 -7.17 -3.30
CA GLY A 178 11.60 -7.97 -3.22
C GLY A 178 12.51 -7.72 -2.00
N ARG A 179 12.15 -6.83 -1.07
CA ARG A 179 12.90 -6.68 0.20
C ARG A 179 12.16 -7.32 1.38
N LYS A 180 12.86 -8.23 2.08
CA LYS A 180 12.54 -8.80 3.41
C LYS A 180 12.37 -7.77 4.55
N VAL A 181 12.45 -6.48 4.22
CA VAL A 181 12.44 -5.35 5.15
C VAL A 181 11.02 -5.08 5.67
N SER A 182 9.96 -5.50 4.94
CA SER A 182 8.60 -5.49 5.50
C SER A 182 8.40 -6.55 6.58
N ASP A 183 9.05 -7.70 6.44
CA ASP A 183 8.68 -8.91 7.19
C ASP A 183 9.10 -8.80 8.67
N PHE A 184 10.27 -8.22 8.96
CA PHE A 184 10.66 -7.98 10.35
C PHE A 184 9.76 -6.94 11.01
N PHE A 185 9.31 -5.91 10.28
CA PHE A 185 8.50 -4.84 10.85
C PHE A 185 7.07 -5.33 11.14
N LEU A 186 6.55 -6.21 10.29
CA LEU A 186 5.31 -6.95 10.56
C LEU A 186 5.46 -7.91 11.74
N SER A 187 6.57 -8.65 11.81
CA SER A 187 6.86 -9.52 12.95
C SER A 187 7.02 -8.73 14.26
N PHE A 188 7.61 -7.54 14.22
CA PHE A 188 7.71 -6.62 15.37
C PHE A 188 6.32 -6.23 15.89
N LEU A 189 5.42 -5.87 14.97
CA LEU A 189 4.05 -5.52 15.33
C LEU A 189 3.21 -6.74 15.70
N GLY A 190 3.63 -7.94 15.30
CA GLY A 190 2.76 -9.12 15.27
C GLY A 190 1.59 -8.89 14.33
N CYS A 191 1.79 -8.23 13.19
CA CYS A 191 0.70 -7.88 12.27
C CYS A 191 0.59 -8.88 11.12
N ASN A 192 -0.58 -9.48 10.95
CA ASN A 192 -0.88 -10.30 9.79
C ASN A 192 -1.52 -9.44 8.70
N GLU A 193 -0.96 -9.50 7.49
CA GLU A 193 -1.57 -8.86 6.33
C GLU A 193 -2.79 -9.68 5.90
N LEU A 194 -3.97 -9.09 5.99
CA LEU A 194 -5.22 -9.81 5.67
C LEU A 194 -5.66 -9.61 4.24
N VAL A 195 -5.24 -8.53 3.60
CA VAL A 195 -5.74 -8.16 2.28
C VAL A 195 -4.61 -7.58 1.44
N ASP A 196 -4.13 -8.37 0.48
CA ASP A 196 -3.31 -7.79 -0.58
C ASP A 196 -4.21 -7.04 -1.56
N ILE A 197 -4.30 -5.72 -1.36
CA ILE A 197 -5.07 -4.80 -2.21
C ILE A 197 -4.74 -5.00 -3.69
N LYS A 198 -3.48 -5.26 -4.06
CA LYS A 198 -3.11 -5.48 -5.47
C LYS A 198 -3.70 -6.79 -5.99
N GLN A 199 -3.64 -7.84 -5.19
CA GLN A 199 -4.22 -9.12 -5.53
C GLN A 199 -5.75 -9.01 -5.66
N GLN A 200 -6.42 -8.35 -4.71
CA GLN A 200 -7.87 -8.12 -4.75
C GLN A 200 -8.30 -7.37 -6.01
N ASN A 201 -7.63 -6.26 -6.35
CA ASN A 201 -7.96 -5.52 -7.56
C ASN A 201 -7.67 -6.32 -8.84
N LYS A 202 -6.58 -7.12 -8.86
CA LYS A 202 -6.27 -8.00 -9.99
C LYS A 202 -7.33 -9.10 -10.14
N GLN A 203 -7.73 -9.71 -9.04
CA GLN A 203 -8.76 -10.75 -9.01
C GLN A 203 -10.09 -10.18 -9.48
N LEU A 204 -10.48 -8.98 -9.03
CA LEU A 204 -11.73 -8.35 -9.46
C LEU A 204 -11.77 -8.10 -10.97
N VAL A 205 -10.68 -7.56 -11.54
CA VAL A 205 -10.59 -7.35 -12.99
C VAL A 205 -10.68 -8.68 -13.76
N ALA A 206 -10.04 -9.74 -13.25
CA ALA A 206 -10.13 -11.07 -13.84
C ALA A 206 -11.56 -11.64 -13.77
N SER A 207 -12.19 -11.60 -12.60
CA SER A 207 -13.57 -12.07 -12.43
C SER A 207 -14.56 -11.28 -13.28
N VAL A 208 -14.36 -9.96 -13.48
CA VAL A 208 -15.18 -9.17 -14.43
C VAL A 208 -15.02 -9.68 -15.85
N ASP A 209 -13.79 -9.98 -16.28
CA ASP A 209 -13.53 -10.52 -17.61
C ASP A 209 -14.15 -11.90 -17.81
N GLU A 210 -14.05 -12.78 -16.82
CA GLU A 210 -14.63 -14.13 -16.83
C GLU A 210 -16.16 -14.08 -16.82
N TYR A 211 -16.74 -13.21 -15.99
CA TYR A 211 -18.17 -12.94 -15.98
C TYR A 211 -18.64 -12.49 -17.36
N LEU A 212 -18.06 -11.43 -17.92
CA LEU A 212 -18.42 -10.94 -19.25
C LEU A 212 -18.14 -11.95 -20.37
N ALA A 213 -17.22 -12.90 -20.19
CA ALA A 213 -16.98 -13.97 -21.14
C ALA A 213 -18.09 -15.03 -21.11
N ALA A 214 -18.62 -15.35 -19.93
CA ALA A 214 -19.74 -16.27 -19.74
C ALA A 214 -21.07 -15.69 -20.23
N GLU A 215 -21.26 -14.37 -20.11
CA GLU A 215 -22.45 -13.68 -20.59
C GLU A 215 -22.54 -13.66 -22.13
N GLN A 216 -23.74 -13.86 -22.67
CA GLN A 216 -24.03 -13.85 -24.11
C GLN A 216 -24.17 -12.42 -24.68
N LEU A 217 -23.25 -11.53 -24.31
CA LEU A 217 -23.22 -10.14 -24.75
C LEU A 217 -22.46 -9.97 -26.07
N ASP A 218 -22.81 -8.96 -26.84
CA ASP A 218 -22.03 -8.59 -28.03
C ASP A 218 -20.71 -7.88 -27.64
N PRO A 219 -19.74 -7.74 -28.57
CA PRO A 219 -18.47 -7.09 -28.26
C PRO A 219 -18.60 -5.64 -27.76
N GLN A 220 -19.61 -4.90 -28.21
CA GLN A 220 -19.85 -3.51 -27.84
C GLN A 220 -20.42 -3.41 -26.42
N GLU A 221 -21.33 -4.30 -26.05
CA GLU A 221 -21.90 -4.42 -24.69
C GLU A 221 -20.84 -4.85 -23.67
N LYS A 222 -19.98 -5.81 -24.02
CA LYS A 222 -18.83 -6.20 -23.17
C LYS A 222 -17.87 -5.03 -22.99
N GLN A 223 -17.68 -4.18 -24.01
CA GLN A 223 -16.85 -2.98 -23.89
C GLN A 223 -17.49 -1.92 -23.00
N GLN A 224 -18.80 -1.68 -23.13
CA GLN A 224 -19.53 -0.75 -22.27
C GLN A 224 -19.48 -1.18 -20.79
N SER A 225 -19.64 -2.47 -20.53
CA SER A 225 -19.55 -3.02 -19.16
C SER A 225 -18.17 -2.78 -18.55
N ARG A 226 -17.09 -3.00 -19.31
CA ARG A 226 -15.73 -2.68 -18.85
C ARG A 226 -15.52 -1.19 -18.60
N GLN A 227 -16.13 -0.33 -19.42
CA GLN A 227 -16.10 1.12 -19.22
C GLN A 227 -16.82 1.50 -17.91
N ALA A 228 -17.98 0.90 -17.62
CA ALA A 228 -18.70 1.12 -16.37
C ALA A 228 -17.85 0.73 -15.13
N VAL A 229 -17.10 -0.38 -15.21
CA VAL A 229 -16.15 -0.76 -14.15
C VAL A 229 -15.03 0.26 -14.01
N ALA A 230 -14.44 0.72 -15.13
CA ALA A 230 -13.38 1.71 -15.11
C ALA A 230 -13.84 3.06 -14.53
N ASP A 231 -15.05 3.49 -14.87
CA ASP A 231 -15.66 4.73 -14.36
C ASP A 231 -15.96 4.63 -12.86
N TYR A 232 -16.46 3.47 -12.40
CA TYR A 232 -16.64 3.20 -10.96
C TYR A 232 -15.32 3.28 -10.18
N TYR A 233 -14.27 2.65 -10.71
CA TYR A 233 -12.95 2.73 -10.11
C TYR A 233 -12.44 4.16 -10.00
N LYS A 234 -12.67 4.97 -11.04
CA LYS A 234 -12.28 6.38 -11.06
C LYS A 234 -13.03 7.18 -9.99
N GLU A 235 -14.34 6.97 -9.87
CA GLU A 235 -15.19 7.58 -8.84
C GLU A 235 -14.68 7.26 -7.42
N LYS A 236 -14.36 6.00 -7.13
CA LYS A 236 -13.83 5.57 -5.83
C LYS A 236 -12.42 6.10 -5.56
N LEU A 237 -11.55 6.14 -6.56
CA LEU A 237 -10.21 6.75 -6.44
C LEU A 237 -10.28 8.25 -6.16
N ASP A 238 -11.20 8.98 -6.81
CA ASP A 238 -11.33 10.43 -6.67
C ASP A 238 -11.96 10.82 -5.31
N SER A 239 -12.86 9.98 -4.78
CA SER A 239 -13.47 10.15 -3.45
C SER A 239 -12.61 9.62 -2.30
N GLY A 240 -11.65 8.73 -2.58
CA GLY A 240 -10.86 8.04 -1.56
C GLY A 240 -11.62 6.91 -0.85
N GLU A 241 -12.72 6.45 -1.44
CA GLU A 241 -13.55 5.35 -0.93
C GLU A 241 -13.09 3.97 -1.44
N ASP A 242 -13.53 2.92 -0.77
CA ASP A 242 -13.28 1.54 -1.17
C ASP A 242 -14.17 1.12 -2.36
N ILE A 243 -13.67 0.18 -3.16
CA ILE A 243 -14.44 -0.59 -4.14
C ILE A 243 -15.39 -1.50 -3.37
N SER A 244 -16.68 -1.48 -3.68
CA SER A 244 -17.66 -2.46 -3.20
C SER A 244 -18.05 -3.41 -4.33
N VAL A 245 -17.87 -4.72 -4.11
CA VAL A 245 -18.24 -5.75 -5.10
C VAL A 245 -19.75 -5.76 -5.34
N ARG A 246 -20.55 -5.47 -4.29
CA ARG A 246 -22.01 -5.38 -4.40
C ARG A 246 -22.46 -4.18 -5.21
N GLU A 247 -21.92 -3.00 -4.95
CA GLU A 247 -22.23 -1.80 -5.74
C GLU A 247 -21.82 -1.97 -7.21
N LEU A 248 -20.62 -2.52 -7.44
CA LEU A 248 -20.14 -2.79 -8.79
C LEU A 248 -21.03 -3.79 -9.53
N SER A 249 -21.48 -4.85 -8.84
CA SER A 249 -22.42 -5.81 -9.42
C SER A 249 -23.71 -5.16 -9.89
N GLY A 250 -24.19 -4.10 -9.22
CA GLY A 250 -25.36 -3.34 -9.66
C GLY A 250 -25.13 -2.47 -10.89
N ARG A 251 -23.87 -2.27 -11.31
CA ARG A 251 -23.50 -1.51 -12.52
C ARG A 251 -23.18 -2.41 -13.72
N LEU A 252 -23.11 -3.72 -13.51
CA LEU A 252 -22.87 -4.70 -14.56
C LEU A 252 -24.19 -5.31 -15.05
N PRO A 253 -24.23 -5.82 -16.29
CA PRO A 253 -25.35 -6.62 -16.76
C PRO A 253 -25.60 -7.79 -15.81
N ALA A 254 -26.86 -8.18 -15.64
CA ALA A 254 -27.24 -9.36 -14.87
C ALA A 254 -28.30 -10.14 -15.66
N GLU A 255 -28.08 -11.44 -15.82
CA GLU A 255 -29.13 -12.35 -16.27
C GLU A 255 -30.13 -12.60 -15.13
N GLU A 256 -31.36 -13.01 -15.47
CA GLU A 256 -32.46 -13.25 -14.50
C GLU A 256 -32.08 -14.23 -13.37
N SER A 257 -31.03 -15.05 -13.55
CA SER A 257 -30.66 -16.12 -12.61
C SER A 257 -29.38 -15.88 -11.81
N ARG A 258 -28.51 -14.92 -12.18
CA ARG A 258 -27.21 -14.73 -11.51
C ARG A 258 -26.64 -13.33 -11.70
N THR A 259 -26.33 -12.66 -10.58
CA THR A 259 -25.60 -11.38 -10.60
C THR A 259 -24.09 -11.59 -10.63
N PHE A 260 -23.33 -10.55 -10.97
CA PHE A 260 -21.87 -10.58 -10.82
C PHE A 260 -21.41 -10.88 -9.38
N TYR A 261 -22.13 -10.37 -8.37
CA TYR A 261 -21.82 -10.67 -6.97
C TYR A 261 -21.97 -12.17 -6.66
N ASP A 262 -23.05 -12.80 -7.13
CA ASP A 262 -23.26 -14.25 -7.00
C ASP A 262 -22.24 -15.04 -7.83
N PHE A 263 -21.79 -14.48 -8.96
CA PHE A 263 -20.73 -15.04 -9.77
C PHE A 263 -19.45 -15.19 -8.95
N VAL A 264 -18.97 -14.07 -8.40
CA VAL A 264 -17.75 -14.01 -7.59
C VAL A 264 -17.83 -14.87 -6.33
N LYS A 265 -18.97 -14.89 -5.62
CA LYS A 265 -19.11 -15.66 -4.37
C LYS A 265 -19.19 -17.16 -4.56
N ALA A 266 -19.58 -17.63 -5.74
CA ALA A 266 -19.58 -19.06 -6.04
C ALA A 266 -18.20 -19.57 -6.47
N GLU A 267 -17.24 -18.69 -6.79
CA GLU A 267 -15.88 -19.11 -7.12
C GLU A 267 -15.14 -19.57 -5.87
N GLN A 268 -14.68 -20.82 -5.88
CA GLN A 268 -13.80 -21.35 -4.83
C GLN A 268 -12.35 -21.05 -5.21
N THR A 269 -11.88 -19.86 -4.84
CA THR A 269 -10.47 -19.47 -4.98
C THR A 269 -9.77 -19.51 -3.62
N ASP A 270 -8.47 -19.84 -3.60
CA ASP A 270 -7.64 -19.78 -2.38
C ASP A 270 -7.53 -18.37 -1.76
N SER A 271 -7.94 -17.33 -2.48
CA SER A 271 -7.99 -15.94 -2.01
C SER A 271 -9.27 -15.27 -2.52
N PRO A 272 -10.42 -15.47 -1.83
CA PRO A 272 -11.69 -14.92 -2.27
C PRO A 272 -11.67 -13.39 -2.31
N LEU A 273 -12.51 -12.83 -3.18
CA LEU A 273 -12.75 -11.39 -3.23
C LEU A 273 -13.52 -10.95 -1.98
N GLU A 274 -12.93 -9.97 -1.31
CA GLU A 274 -13.53 -9.24 -0.21
C GLU A 274 -14.74 -8.43 -0.69
N ASP A 275 -15.73 -8.22 0.19
CA ASP A 275 -16.92 -7.43 -0.16
C ASP A 275 -16.56 -5.97 -0.45
N ALA A 276 -15.51 -5.47 0.20
CA ALA A 276 -14.93 -4.15 -0.06
C ALA A 276 -13.40 -4.10 0.15
N PHE A 277 -12.71 -3.31 -0.68
CA PHE A 277 -11.27 -3.09 -0.61
C PHE A 277 -10.83 -1.81 -1.33
N GLN A 278 -9.67 -1.26 -0.98
CA GLN A 278 -9.15 -0.02 -1.57
C GLN A 278 -8.94 -0.14 -3.09
N ALA A 279 -9.32 0.90 -3.83
CA ALA A 279 -9.11 0.96 -5.27
C ALA A 279 -7.61 1.09 -5.63
N ASP A 280 -7.16 0.34 -6.62
CA ASP A 280 -5.81 0.50 -7.21
C ASP A 280 -5.89 1.06 -8.64
N ARG A 281 -5.28 2.24 -8.84
CA ARG A 281 -5.19 2.90 -10.16
C ARG A 281 -4.44 2.05 -11.19
N ALA A 282 -3.52 1.18 -10.78
CA ALA A 282 -2.80 0.31 -11.71
C ALA A 282 -3.73 -0.70 -12.40
N SER A 283 -4.79 -1.13 -11.73
CA SER A 283 -5.72 -2.16 -12.20
C SER A 283 -6.62 -1.70 -13.35
N LEU A 284 -6.85 -0.39 -13.47
CA LEU A 284 -7.54 0.23 -14.63
C LEU A 284 -6.88 -0.10 -15.97
N LYS A 285 -5.56 -0.35 -15.98
CA LYS A 285 -4.86 -0.73 -17.22
C LYS A 285 -5.31 -2.09 -17.72
N GLY A 286 -5.60 -3.05 -16.83
CA GLY A 286 -6.07 -4.38 -17.21
C GLY A 286 -7.46 -4.38 -17.85
N LEU A 287 -8.32 -3.44 -17.42
CA LEU A 287 -9.67 -3.27 -17.98
C LEU A 287 -9.65 -2.71 -19.41
N SER A 288 -8.70 -1.80 -19.70
CA SER A 288 -8.63 -1.08 -20.98
C SER A 288 -7.72 -1.75 -22.02
N LYS A 289 -6.73 -2.54 -21.58
CA LYS A 289 -5.69 -3.09 -22.45
C LYS A 289 -5.49 -4.59 -22.25
N PHE A 290 -5.13 -5.27 -23.34
CA PHE A 290 -4.40 -6.53 -23.27
C PHE A 290 -2.91 -6.21 -23.04
N SER A 291 -2.21 -7.02 -22.26
CA SER A 291 -0.78 -6.85 -22.00
C SER A 291 -0.12 -8.20 -21.70
N GLY A 292 1.09 -8.40 -22.21
CA GLY A 292 1.88 -9.62 -21.97
C GLY A 292 3.37 -9.38 -22.20
N GLN A 293 4.20 -10.12 -21.48
CA GLN A 293 5.65 -10.12 -21.63
C GLN A 293 6.18 -11.55 -21.51
N GLY A 294 7.07 -11.94 -22.41
CA GLY A 294 7.69 -13.27 -22.42
C GLY A 294 8.56 -13.47 -23.67
N GLY A 295 9.58 -14.33 -23.57
CA GLY A 295 10.40 -14.72 -24.73
C GLY A 295 11.12 -13.54 -25.43
N GLY A 296 11.41 -12.45 -24.71
CA GLY A 296 11.99 -11.23 -25.29
C GLY A 296 10.98 -10.27 -25.94
N VAL A 297 9.69 -10.59 -25.93
CA VAL A 297 8.62 -9.74 -26.46
C VAL A 297 7.83 -9.11 -25.32
N THR A 298 7.52 -7.82 -25.44
CA THR A 298 6.55 -7.12 -24.59
C THR A 298 5.52 -6.47 -25.48
N LEU A 299 4.24 -6.76 -25.24
CA LEU A 299 3.14 -6.23 -26.04
C LEU A 299 2.04 -5.70 -25.13
N SER A 300 1.50 -4.53 -25.46
CA SER A 300 0.28 -4.00 -24.84
C SER A 300 -0.52 -3.17 -25.84
N PHE A 301 -1.83 -3.38 -25.89
CA PHE A 301 -2.74 -2.69 -26.82
C PHE A 301 -4.16 -2.56 -26.25
N ASP A 302 -4.90 -1.56 -26.71
CA ASP A 302 -6.28 -1.32 -26.28
C ASP A 302 -7.19 -2.47 -26.70
N ARG A 303 -8.05 -2.94 -25.79
CA ARG A 303 -8.95 -4.06 -26.05
C ARG A 303 -9.89 -3.81 -27.24
N SER A 304 -10.27 -2.55 -27.48
CA SER A 304 -11.08 -2.14 -28.61
C SER A 304 -10.44 -2.41 -29.98
N LEU A 305 -9.12 -2.64 -30.03
CA LEU A 305 -8.41 -2.98 -31.26
C LEU A 305 -8.49 -4.48 -31.60
N TYR A 306 -8.90 -5.31 -30.64
CA TYR A 306 -9.04 -6.75 -30.82
C TYR A 306 -10.23 -7.07 -31.74
N GLY A 307 -10.01 -7.93 -32.74
CA GLY A 307 -10.98 -8.26 -33.80
C GLY A 307 -10.88 -7.35 -35.03
N ASP A 308 -10.46 -6.10 -34.87
CA ASP A 308 -10.24 -5.15 -35.95
C ASP A 308 -8.77 -5.12 -36.40
N ARG A 309 -7.96 -4.26 -35.79
CA ARG A 309 -6.54 -4.10 -36.11
C ARG A 309 -5.68 -5.25 -35.58
N ILE A 310 -6.10 -5.88 -34.49
CA ILE A 310 -5.34 -6.93 -33.83
C ILE A 310 -6.18 -8.21 -33.82
N ARG A 311 -5.64 -9.28 -34.38
CA ARG A 311 -6.34 -10.57 -34.49
C ARG A 311 -5.45 -11.68 -33.97
N TYR A 312 -6.00 -12.49 -33.07
CA TYR A 312 -5.35 -13.68 -32.57
C TYR A 312 -5.97 -14.92 -33.22
N ASP A 313 -5.12 -15.81 -33.71
CA ASP A 313 -5.49 -17.14 -34.17
C ASP A 313 -4.97 -18.17 -33.16
N ALA A 314 -5.90 -18.81 -32.45
CA ALA A 314 -5.59 -19.82 -31.45
C ALA A 314 -5.05 -21.13 -32.05
N GLY A 315 -5.36 -21.44 -33.32
CA GLY A 315 -4.91 -22.67 -33.96
C GLY A 315 -3.44 -22.65 -34.35
N SER A 316 -2.94 -21.47 -34.70
CA SER A 316 -1.54 -21.24 -35.09
C SER A 316 -0.72 -20.47 -34.04
N ASP A 317 -1.33 -20.17 -32.89
CA ASP A 317 -0.79 -19.29 -31.84
C ASP A 317 -0.16 -18.01 -32.40
N THR A 318 -0.86 -17.37 -33.34
CA THR A 318 -0.35 -16.22 -34.09
C THR A 318 -1.17 -14.96 -33.82
N LEU A 319 -0.47 -13.88 -33.49
CA LEU A 319 -1.06 -12.55 -33.36
C LEU A 319 -0.70 -11.67 -34.55
N VAL A 320 -1.70 -11.20 -35.28
CA VAL A 320 -1.54 -10.27 -36.42
C VAL A 320 -1.88 -8.85 -35.99
N ILE A 321 -0.94 -7.91 -36.21
CA ILE A 321 -1.13 -6.48 -35.95
C ILE A 321 -1.14 -5.72 -37.27
N ARG A 322 -2.30 -5.15 -37.64
CA ARG A 322 -2.47 -4.32 -38.83
C ARG A 322 -2.22 -2.85 -38.51
N GLY A 323 -1.25 -2.27 -39.21
CA GLY A 323 -0.78 -0.91 -39.00
C GLY A 323 0.02 -0.79 -37.72
N ILE A 324 1.23 -1.36 -37.69
CA ILE A 324 2.15 -1.23 -36.55
C ILE A 324 2.54 0.23 -36.27
N PRO A 325 2.95 0.58 -35.04
CA PRO A 325 3.39 1.93 -34.69
C PRO A 325 4.49 2.47 -35.63
N PRO A 326 4.44 3.76 -36.04
CA PRO A 326 5.38 4.31 -37.02
C PRO A 326 6.85 4.13 -36.64
N ASN A 327 7.18 4.30 -35.36
CA ASN A 327 8.53 4.10 -34.83
C ASN A 327 9.03 2.66 -35.00
N LEU A 328 8.17 1.65 -34.77
CA LEU A 328 8.52 0.25 -35.00
C LEU A 328 8.66 -0.04 -36.49
N ARG A 329 7.74 0.48 -37.32
CA ARG A 329 7.82 0.36 -38.78
C ARG A 329 9.14 0.91 -39.32
N ASP A 330 9.55 2.08 -38.85
CA ASP A 330 10.78 2.74 -39.32
C ASP A 330 12.04 1.96 -38.91
N GLN A 331 12.04 1.33 -37.73
CA GLN A 331 13.14 0.44 -37.31
C GLN A 331 13.22 -0.80 -38.23
N LEU A 332 12.11 -1.49 -38.46
CA LEU A 332 12.05 -2.67 -39.35
C LEU A 332 12.45 -2.34 -40.79
N LEU A 333 12.05 -1.18 -41.31
CA LEU A 333 12.42 -0.75 -42.66
C LEU A 333 13.90 -0.39 -42.80
N LYS A 334 14.58 0.02 -41.73
CA LYS A 334 16.03 0.28 -41.74
C LYS A 334 16.82 -1.01 -41.74
N ASP A 335 16.42 -1.99 -40.94
CA ASP A 335 17.05 -3.31 -40.91
C ASP A 335 16.90 -4.02 -42.26
N ASN A 336 15.69 -4.03 -42.84
CA ASN A 336 15.43 -4.65 -44.14
C ASN A 336 16.15 -3.98 -45.33
N LYS A 337 16.77 -2.81 -45.15
CA LYS A 337 17.61 -2.16 -46.17
C LYS A 337 19.10 -2.48 -46.04
N SER A 338 19.47 -3.18 -44.97
CA SER A 338 20.85 -3.54 -44.65
C SER A 338 21.22 -4.96 -45.13
N ASP A 339 20.27 -5.67 -45.76
CA ASP A 339 20.45 -6.89 -46.55
C ASP A 339 20.42 -6.58 -48.06
#